data_AF-Q31M74-F1
#
_entry.id   AF-Q31M74-F1
#
_cell.length_a   1.000
_cell.length_b   1.000
_cell.length_c   1.000
_cell.angle_alpha   90.00
_cell.angle_beta   90.00
_cell.angle_gamma   90.00
#
_symmetry.space_group_name_H-M   'P 1'
#
loop_
_entity.id
_entity.type
_entity.pdbx_description
1 polymer ?
#
loop_
_entity_poly.entity_id
_entity_poly.type
_entity_poly.pdbx_seq_one_letter_code
_entity_poly.pdbx_strand_id
1 'polypeptide(L)'
;MSESLESLARLAHWRHELRTPINAILGYSQLLLEDWAGTAIATDLERIESAGQELLRLVNEILDPHSSDRGLSLDTYQARLRYALRTPVNTVCGYVELLLEEDSPELAESRVDLERISAAGERLLEQLEAMAAWDQPASQASAVALSEMEVEVAESVLRYRQAAVSASAVTGGRLLVAEDNEINRDVLERRLRRLGHDVVCVASGQEALNQLAQQPFDLLFLDVMMPGLTGFEVLQQLKADPTLAELPVLMISALDDLESVIRCLRLGATDYLTKPFEPTLLQTRLETCLQHKRLRDRELDYLRNVAIVTDAAVAVEAGDYDRDRLQTVAERSDALGQLARMFRQMTRSVEQRETQLKQTIRRLELQIDTATVKSQVKEITESDYFRDLESRARQIRRDRSYRSSPPDRHA
;
A
#
# COMPACT_ATOMS: atom_id res chain seq x y z
N MET A 1 17.39 43.05 7.13
CA MET A 1 16.38 41.96 7.06
C MET A 1 16.68 40.98 5.92
N SER A 2 17.22 41.40 4.77
CA SER A 2 17.66 40.49 3.69
C SER A 2 18.90 39.66 4.08
N GLU A 3 19.95 40.29 4.61
CA GLU A 3 21.22 39.60 4.97
C GLU A 3 21.06 38.50 6.03
N SER A 4 20.13 38.67 6.98
CA SER A 4 19.84 37.68 8.02
C SER A 4 19.13 36.43 7.48
N LEU A 5 18.25 36.59 6.48
CA LEU A 5 17.54 35.47 5.83
C LEU A 5 18.48 34.70 4.89
N GLU A 6 19.34 35.40 4.16
CA GLU A 6 20.36 34.78 3.30
C GLU A 6 21.39 33.98 4.12
N SER A 7 21.82 34.51 5.28
CA SER A 7 22.73 33.81 6.17
C SER A 7 22.11 32.52 6.74
N LEU A 8 20.82 32.56 7.13
CA LEU A 8 20.11 31.37 7.62
C LEU A 8 19.89 30.31 6.53
N ALA A 9 19.56 30.73 5.31
CA ALA A 9 19.43 29.82 4.17
C ALA A 9 20.77 29.15 3.80
N ARG A 10 21.89 29.89 3.88
CA ARG A 10 23.24 29.34 3.70
C ARG A 10 23.59 28.30 4.77
N LEU A 11 23.32 28.57 6.04
CA LEU A 11 23.55 27.62 7.14
C LEU A 11 22.71 26.34 6.96
N ALA A 12 21.45 26.48 6.52
CA ALA A 12 20.60 25.32 6.23
C ALA A 12 21.13 24.47 5.05
N HIS A 13 21.64 25.12 3.99
CA HIS A 13 22.28 24.44 2.87
C HIS A 13 23.56 23.71 3.31
N TRP A 14 24.45 24.37 4.05
CA TRP A 14 25.68 23.75 4.58
C TRP A 14 25.38 22.54 5.45
N ARG A 15 24.34 22.64 6.29
CA ARG A 15 23.88 21.52 7.12
C ARG A 15 23.45 20.33 6.27
N HIS A 16 22.75 20.55 5.16
CA HIS A 16 22.35 19.47 4.26
C HIS A 16 23.56 18.84 3.55
N GLU A 17 24.43 19.67 2.98
CA GLU A 17 25.63 19.23 2.25
C GLU A 17 26.57 18.39 3.13
N LEU A 18 26.79 18.82 4.38
CA LEU A 18 27.66 18.12 5.33
C LEU A 18 27.00 16.87 5.93
N ARG A 19 25.67 16.89 6.15
CA ARG A 19 24.97 15.71 6.69
C ARG A 19 24.95 14.54 5.72
N THR A 20 24.93 14.78 4.42
CA THR A 20 24.92 13.74 3.39
C THR A 20 26.06 12.73 3.53
N PRO A 21 27.36 13.13 3.46
CA PRO A 21 28.46 12.20 3.61
C PRO A 21 28.57 11.63 5.04
N ILE A 22 28.15 12.37 6.08
CA ILE A 22 28.13 11.85 7.45
C ILE A 22 27.12 10.71 7.61
N ASN A 23 25.92 10.88 7.04
CA ASN A 23 24.88 9.84 7.06
C ASN A 23 25.30 8.60 6.24
N ALA A 24 26.08 8.79 5.18
CA ALA A 24 26.68 7.69 4.44
C ALA A 24 27.64 6.87 5.31
N ILE A 25 28.56 7.54 6.01
CA ILE A 25 29.50 6.91 6.94
C ILE A 25 28.73 6.08 7.98
N LEU A 26 27.74 6.69 8.65
CA LEU A 26 26.92 6.02 9.66
C LEU A 26 26.09 4.86 9.10
N GLY A 27 25.48 5.06 7.94
CA GLY A 27 24.62 4.05 7.31
C GLY A 27 25.38 2.78 6.97
N TYR A 28 26.52 2.92 6.30
CA TYR A 28 27.36 1.78 5.96
C TYR A 28 28.06 1.17 7.17
N SER A 29 28.56 1.99 8.12
CA SER A 29 29.21 1.45 9.32
C SER A 29 28.25 0.62 10.16
N GLN A 30 26.98 1.04 10.26
CA GLN A 30 25.96 0.25 10.98
C GLN A 30 25.59 -1.04 10.26
N LEU A 31 25.47 -1.02 8.92
CA LEU A 31 25.22 -2.24 8.15
C LEU A 31 26.36 -3.26 8.32
N LEU A 32 27.60 -2.77 8.33
CA LEU A 32 28.79 -3.60 8.57
C LEU A 32 28.85 -4.10 10.01
N LEU A 33 28.52 -3.28 11.01
CA LEU A 33 28.49 -3.70 12.41
C LEU A 33 27.50 -4.84 12.66
N GLU A 34 26.37 -4.86 11.95
CA GLU A 34 25.42 -5.98 12.01
C GLU A 34 26.04 -7.29 11.49
N ASP A 35 26.81 -7.21 10.40
CA ASP A 35 27.41 -8.39 9.75
C ASP A 35 28.63 -8.92 10.53
N TRP A 36 29.35 -8.02 11.21
CA TRP A 36 30.61 -8.32 11.91
C TRP A 36 30.46 -8.37 13.44
N ALA A 37 29.24 -8.34 13.98
CA ALA A 37 28.98 -8.28 15.41
C ALA A 37 29.76 -9.34 16.21
N GLY A 38 30.54 -8.89 17.21
CA GLY A 38 31.33 -9.78 18.08
C GLY A 38 32.69 -10.21 17.53
N THR A 39 33.14 -9.66 16.41
CA THR A 39 34.49 -9.91 15.84
C THR A 39 35.49 -8.81 16.21
N ALA A 40 36.78 -9.01 15.88
CA ALA A 40 37.80 -7.98 16.06
C ALA A 40 37.54 -6.75 15.17
N ILE A 41 37.10 -6.97 13.92
CA ILE A 41 36.74 -5.93 12.96
C ILE A 41 35.61 -5.02 13.48
N ALA A 42 34.68 -5.57 14.25
CA ALA A 42 33.62 -4.77 14.87
C ALA A 42 34.17 -3.64 15.75
N THR A 43 35.32 -3.84 16.41
CA THR A 43 35.89 -2.80 17.27
C THR A 43 36.36 -1.58 16.48
N ASP A 44 36.92 -1.77 15.28
CA ASP A 44 37.31 -0.68 14.40
C ASP A 44 36.09 -0.02 13.74
N LEU A 45 35.09 -0.82 13.36
CA LEU A 45 33.80 -0.31 12.87
C LEU A 45 33.05 0.53 13.93
N GLU A 46 33.11 0.16 15.20
CA GLU A 46 32.56 0.94 16.32
C GLU A 46 33.28 2.29 16.47
N ARG A 47 34.60 2.33 16.22
CA ARG A 47 35.37 3.59 16.20
C ARG A 47 34.96 4.49 15.04
N ILE A 48 34.73 3.91 13.86
CA ILE A 48 34.22 4.63 12.69
C ILE A 48 32.83 5.19 12.98
N GLU A 49 31.92 4.38 13.53
CA GLU A 49 30.56 4.80 13.86
C GLU A 49 30.55 5.91 14.91
N SER A 50 31.34 5.77 15.98
CA SER A 50 31.47 6.78 17.04
C SER A 50 32.00 8.12 16.50
N ALA A 51 32.99 8.09 15.61
CA ALA A 51 33.48 9.29 14.94
C ALA A 51 32.42 9.92 14.02
N GLY A 52 31.65 9.10 13.29
CA GLY A 52 30.48 9.52 12.51
C GLY A 52 29.40 10.22 13.36
N GLN A 53 29.09 9.68 14.53
CA GLN A 53 28.14 10.26 15.47
C GLN A 53 28.66 11.60 16.03
N GLU A 54 29.96 11.69 16.32
CA GLU A 54 30.60 12.93 16.74
C GLU A 54 30.55 14.00 15.64
N LEU A 55 30.81 13.64 14.37
CA LEU A 55 30.66 14.54 13.23
C LEU A 55 29.25 15.12 13.15
N LEU A 56 28.23 14.26 13.24
CA LEU A 56 26.84 14.70 13.16
C LEU A 56 26.49 15.62 14.33
N ARG A 57 26.93 15.30 15.55
CA ARG A 57 26.73 16.12 16.75
C ARG A 57 27.36 17.50 16.59
N LEU A 58 28.61 17.57 16.13
CA LEU A 58 29.33 18.83 15.91
C LEU A 58 28.71 19.68 14.80
N VAL A 59 28.28 19.07 13.69
CA VAL A 59 27.55 19.76 12.63
C VAL A 59 26.27 20.38 13.19
N ASN A 60 25.50 19.62 13.97
CA ASN A 60 24.25 20.12 14.54
C ASN A 60 24.49 21.24 15.57
N GLU A 61 25.50 21.12 16.42
CA GLU A 61 25.85 22.11 17.46
C GLU A 61 26.35 23.42 16.84
N ILE A 62 27.23 23.34 15.83
CA ILE A 62 27.83 24.52 15.20
C ILE A 62 26.84 25.22 14.28
N LEU A 63 25.94 24.48 13.60
CA LEU A 63 24.95 25.04 12.68
C LEU A 63 23.56 25.23 13.31
N ASP A 64 23.46 25.23 14.65
CA ASP A 64 22.20 25.45 15.36
C ASP A 64 21.71 26.91 15.16
N PRO A 65 20.53 27.12 14.53
CA PRO A 65 19.92 28.44 14.37
C PRO A 65 19.59 29.16 15.68
N HIS A 66 19.53 28.45 16.81
CA HIS A 66 19.18 28.95 18.13
C HIS A 66 20.38 29.16 19.05
N SER A 67 21.60 28.91 18.55
CA SER A 67 22.83 29.10 19.31
C SER A 67 23.02 30.56 19.77
N SER A 68 23.72 30.74 20.88
CA SER A 68 24.10 32.06 21.43
C SER A 68 25.02 32.86 20.49
N ASP A 69 25.51 32.23 19.42
CA ASP A 69 26.41 32.74 18.39
C ASP A 69 25.69 33.48 17.25
N ARG A 70 24.42 33.87 17.46
CA ARG A 70 23.65 34.72 16.54
C ARG A 70 24.37 36.06 16.33
N GLY A 71 25.05 36.19 15.18
CA GLY A 71 25.81 37.38 14.80
C GLY A 71 27.27 37.13 14.42
N LEU A 72 27.76 35.88 14.54
CA LEU A 72 29.07 35.53 13.99
C LEU A 72 29.08 35.68 12.46
N SER A 73 30.24 36.08 11.91
CA SER A 73 30.45 36.11 10.46
C SER A 73 30.44 34.68 9.89
N LEU A 74 30.03 34.52 8.63
CA LEU A 74 30.06 33.23 7.92
C LEU A 74 31.46 32.61 7.92
N ASP A 75 32.51 33.44 7.83
CA ASP A 75 33.91 33.01 7.92
C ASP A 75 34.23 32.34 9.27
N THR A 76 33.60 32.81 10.35
CA THR A 76 33.78 32.22 11.69
C THR A 76 33.11 30.86 11.80
N TYR A 77 31.90 30.70 11.25
CA TYR A 77 31.23 29.39 11.17
C TYR A 77 32.06 28.40 10.36
N GLN A 78 32.56 28.85 9.20
CA GLN A 78 33.39 28.03 8.33
C GLN A 78 34.68 27.58 9.03
N ALA A 79 35.39 28.49 9.70
CA ALA A 79 36.61 28.16 10.43
C ALA A 79 36.34 27.16 11.57
N ARG A 80 35.24 27.33 12.30
CA ARG A 80 34.84 26.40 13.37
C ARG A 80 34.48 25.02 12.84
N LEU A 81 33.71 24.93 11.76
CA LEU A 81 33.38 23.65 11.12
C LEU A 81 34.64 22.94 10.62
N ARG A 82 35.52 23.65 9.92
CA ARG A 82 36.77 23.08 9.42
C ARG A 82 37.64 22.54 10.56
N TYR A 83 37.77 23.29 11.65
CA TYR A 83 38.57 22.86 12.79
C TYR A 83 37.94 21.68 13.52
N ALA A 84 36.64 21.76 13.82
CA ALA A 84 35.94 20.77 14.63
C ALA A 84 35.76 19.43 13.92
N LEU A 85 35.45 19.45 12.62
CA LEU A 85 35.13 18.22 11.87
C LEU A 85 36.39 17.50 11.37
N ARG A 86 37.51 18.21 11.15
CA ARG A 86 38.72 17.59 10.55
C ARG A 86 39.25 16.40 11.36
N THR A 87 39.29 16.49 12.68
CA THR A 87 39.77 15.40 13.53
C THR A 87 38.89 14.15 13.39
N PRO A 88 37.58 14.20 13.65
CA PRO A 88 36.74 13.00 13.53
C PRO A 88 36.64 12.46 12.09
N VAL A 89 36.69 13.30 11.04
CA VAL A 89 36.76 12.78 9.66
C VAL A 89 38.06 12.02 9.40
N ASN A 90 39.20 12.55 9.86
CA ASN A 90 40.49 11.84 9.73
C ASN A 90 40.50 10.53 10.51
N THR A 91 39.82 10.48 11.66
CA THR A 91 39.62 9.24 12.41
C THR A 91 38.85 8.22 11.58
N VAL A 92 37.72 8.60 10.97
CA VAL A 92 36.95 7.73 10.06
C VAL A 92 37.84 7.21 8.93
N CYS A 93 38.54 8.10 8.22
CA CYS A 93 39.37 7.73 7.09
C CYS A 93 40.51 6.77 7.50
N GLY A 94 41.18 7.04 8.63
CA GLY A 94 42.29 6.22 9.10
C GLY A 94 41.88 4.80 9.51
N TYR A 95 40.76 4.63 10.20
CA TYR A 95 40.27 3.29 10.55
C TYR A 95 39.76 2.53 9.31
N VAL A 96 39.12 3.22 8.37
CA VAL A 96 38.70 2.58 7.11
C VAL A 96 39.92 2.16 6.28
N GLU A 97 40.96 2.97 6.20
CA GLU A 97 42.21 2.64 5.51
C GLU A 97 42.87 1.40 6.12
N LEU A 98 42.95 1.34 7.46
CA LEU A 98 43.45 0.18 8.18
C LEU A 98 42.68 -1.10 7.82
N LEU A 99 41.34 -1.03 7.81
CA LEU A 99 40.48 -2.16 7.44
C LEU A 99 40.60 -2.55 5.96
N LEU A 100 40.86 -1.58 5.06
CA LEU A 100 41.04 -1.83 3.63
C LEU A 100 42.41 -2.43 3.28
N GLU A 101 43.42 -2.20 4.13
CA GLU A 101 44.76 -2.80 4.06
C GLU A 101 44.79 -4.25 4.58
N GLU A 102 43.78 -4.65 5.36
CA GLU A 102 43.67 -6.00 5.88
C GLU A 102 43.28 -6.99 4.76
N ASP A 103 44.27 -7.76 4.27
CA ASP A 103 44.10 -8.75 3.20
C ASP A 103 43.45 -10.04 3.76
N SER A 104 42.16 -9.93 4.12
CA SER A 104 41.33 -11.04 4.60
C SER A 104 40.26 -11.42 3.58
N PRO A 105 40.12 -12.71 3.21
CA PRO A 105 39.06 -13.16 2.32
C PRO A 105 37.66 -12.96 2.91
N GLU A 106 37.54 -12.85 4.23
CA GLU A 106 36.27 -12.60 4.91
C GLU A 106 35.79 -11.14 4.71
N LEU A 107 36.71 -10.19 4.56
CA LEU A 107 36.41 -8.76 4.31
C LEU A 107 36.08 -8.47 2.84
N ALA A 108 36.26 -9.42 1.92
CA ALA A 108 36.11 -9.20 0.48
C ALA A 108 34.70 -8.72 0.09
N GLU A 109 33.65 -9.24 0.75
CA GLU A 109 32.26 -8.81 0.50
C GLU A 109 31.97 -7.43 1.11
N SER A 110 32.61 -7.09 2.24
CA SER A 110 32.45 -5.81 2.94
C SER A 110 33.34 -4.68 2.40
N ARG A 111 34.32 -5.01 1.55
CA ARG A 111 35.29 -4.05 0.99
C ARG A 111 34.60 -2.92 0.21
N VAL A 112 33.55 -3.25 -0.54
CA VAL A 112 32.76 -2.26 -1.30
C VAL A 112 32.12 -1.24 -0.36
N ASP A 113 31.62 -1.67 0.79
CA ASP A 113 30.99 -0.77 1.75
C ASP A 113 32.04 0.07 2.52
N LEU A 114 33.21 -0.51 2.83
CA LEU A 114 34.35 0.25 3.36
C LEU A 114 34.86 1.32 2.38
N GLU A 115 34.97 1.00 1.08
CA GLU A 115 35.33 1.96 0.03
C GLU A 115 34.29 3.09 -0.08
N ARG A 116 33.00 2.79 0.12
CA ARG A 116 31.94 3.81 0.17
C ARG A 116 32.05 4.72 1.39
N ILE A 117 32.42 4.19 2.55
CA ILE A 117 32.70 4.99 3.76
C ILE A 117 33.93 5.89 3.51
N SER A 118 35.00 5.34 2.95
CA SER A 118 36.22 6.09 2.60
C SER A 118 35.89 7.26 1.65
N ALA A 119 35.18 6.98 0.55
CA ALA A 119 34.77 8.00 -0.41
C ALA A 119 33.86 9.07 0.21
N ALA A 120 33.01 8.72 1.18
CA ALA A 120 32.20 9.69 1.91
C ALA A 120 33.05 10.59 2.84
N GLY A 121 34.06 10.02 3.50
CA GLY A 121 35.03 10.76 4.30
C GLY A 121 35.86 11.75 3.45
N GLU A 122 36.37 11.30 2.31
CA GLU A 122 37.11 12.14 1.36
C GLU A 122 36.26 13.30 0.84
N ARG A 123 35.01 13.02 0.41
CA ARG A 123 34.06 14.07 -0.01
C ARG A 123 33.81 15.10 1.07
N LEU A 124 33.71 14.67 2.33
CA LEU A 124 33.51 15.59 3.45
C LEU A 124 34.75 16.48 3.67
N LEU A 125 35.96 15.95 3.53
CA LEU A 125 37.20 16.75 3.56
C LEU A 125 37.23 17.76 2.39
N GLU A 126 36.92 17.31 1.18
CA GLU A 126 36.85 18.18 0.00
C GLU A 126 35.83 19.31 0.19
N GLN A 127 34.63 18.99 0.70
CA GLN A 127 33.60 19.99 1.02
C GLN A 127 34.14 21.02 2.01
N LEU A 128 34.78 20.60 3.13
CA LEU A 128 35.32 21.50 4.15
C LEU A 128 36.43 22.45 3.63
N GLU A 129 37.17 22.00 2.62
CA GLU A 129 38.17 22.80 1.92
C GLU A 129 37.51 23.74 0.89
N ALA A 130 36.50 23.27 0.16
CA ALA A 130 35.75 24.01 -0.85
C ALA A 130 34.72 25.00 -0.28
N MET A 131 34.39 24.95 1.02
CA MET A 131 33.40 25.84 1.66
C MET A 131 33.64 27.34 1.41
N ALA A 132 34.87 27.77 1.08
CA ALA A 132 35.18 29.16 0.78
C ALA A 132 34.57 29.64 -0.57
N ALA A 133 34.14 28.71 -1.42
CA ALA A 133 33.57 28.98 -2.73
C ALA A 133 32.03 29.00 -2.75
N TRP A 134 31.37 28.78 -1.61
CA TRP A 134 29.90 28.66 -1.48
C TRP A 134 29.15 30.02 -1.44
N ASP A 135 29.70 31.07 -2.04
CA ASP A 135 29.25 32.45 -1.89
C ASP A 135 28.03 32.87 -2.74
N GLN A 136 27.25 31.91 -3.27
CA GLN A 136 26.06 32.21 -4.05
C GLN A 136 24.78 32.27 -3.18
N PRO A 137 23.80 33.15 -3.49
CA PRO A 137 22.69 33.42 -2.58
C PRO A 137 21.66 32.29 -2.60
N ALA A 138 21.44 31.65 -1.46
CA ALA A 138 20.34 30.73 -1.23
C ALA A 138 19.04 31.54 -1.05
N SER A 139 18.11 31.42 -1.99
CA SER A 139 16.80 32.06 -1.90
C SER A 139 15.92 31.37 -0.86
N GLN A 140 15.48 32.17 0.11
CA GLN A 140 14.27 31.99 0.94
C GLN A 140 14.24 30.83 1.95
N ALA A 141 14.71 31.11 3.17
CA ALA A 141 14.29 30.39 4.37
C ALA A 141 13.86 31.40 5.45
N SER A 142 12.57 31.39 5.79
CA SER A 142 11.96 32.22 6.83
C SER A 142 12.03 31.51 8.18
N ALA A 143 12.35 32.25 9.23
CA ALA A 143 12.65 31.75 10.56
C ALA A 143 11.63 32.24 11.60
N VAL A 144 11.23 31.39 12.56
CA VAL A 144 10.70 31.81 13.88
C VAL A 144 11.08 30.76 14.95
N ALA A 145 11.27 31.24 16.19
CA ALA A 145 11.83 30.56 17.36
C ALA A 145 10.80 29.89 18.30
N LEU A 146 11.24 28.92 19.11
CA LEU A 146 10.46 28.17 20.10
C LEU A 146 11.10 28.19 21.51
N SER A 147 10.26 27.99 22.55
CA SER A 147 10.62 27.98 23.98
C SER A 147 10.17 26.72 24.74
N GLU A 148 11.10 26.11 25.48
CA GLU A 148 11.11 25.33 26.75
C GLU A 148 9.95 24.42 27.22
N MET A 149 8.77 24.36 26.62
CA MET A 149 7.61 23.61 27.19
C MET A 149 7.39 22.21 26.58
N GLU A 150 8.24 21.76 25.66
CA GLU A 150 7.98 20.57 24.80
C GLU A 150 8.56 19.24 25.32
N VAL A 151 9.32 19.24 26.42
CA VAL A 151 10.02 18.03 26.91
C VAL A 151 9.12 17.09 27.73
N GLU A 152 8.05 17.60 28.35
CA GLU A 152 7.26 16.83 29.33
C GLU A 152 6.18 15.93 28.69
N VAL A 153 5.79 16.21 27.44
CA VAL A 153 4.73 15.48 26.73
C VAL A 153 5.27 14.22 26.03
N ALA A 154 6.55 14.24 25.62
CA ALA A 154 7.19 13.12 24.92
C ALA A 154 7.30 11.85 25.78
N GLU A 155 7.57 11.99 27.08
CA GLU A 155 7.66 10.84 28.00
C GLU A 155 6.29 10.19 28.30
N SER A 156 5.22 10.97 28.21
CA SER A 156 3.86 10.52 28.54
C SER A 156 3.27 9.59 27.48
N VAL A 157 3.63 9.80 26.20
CA VAL A 157 3.17 9.00 25.06
C VAL A 157 3.88 7.64 24.99
N LEU A 158 5.14 7.56 25.43
CA LEU A 158 5.94 6.33 25.47
C LEU A 158 5.37 5.26 26.42
N ARG A 159 4.68 5.66 27.50
CA ARG A 159 4.11 4.71 28.49
C ARG A 159 2.85 3.98 28.01
N TYR A 160 2.09 4.53 27.06
CA TYR A 160 0.85 3.90 26.60
C TYR A 160 1.10 2.68 25.67
N ARG A 161 2.30 2.57 25.08
CA ARG A 161 2.61 1.59 24.03
C ARG A 161 3.00 0.20 24.52
N GLN A 162 3.34 0.04 25.80
CA GLN A 162 3.73 -1.26 26.38
C GLN A 162 2.56 -2.26 26.50
N ALA A 163 1.31 -1.85 26.24
CA ALA A 163 0.14 -2.73 26.31
C ALA A 163 -0.27 -3.37 24.97
N ALA A 164 0.29 -2.95 23.82
CA ALA A 164 -0.23 -3.31 22.49
C ALA A 164 0.62 -4.32 21.70
N VAL A 165 1.79 -4.73 22.19
CA VAL A 165 2.69 -5.64 21.47
C VAL A 165 2.29 -7.09 21.71
N SER A 166 1.26 -7.55 20.99
CA SER A 166 1.00 -8.97 20.77
C SER A 166 0.10 -9.15 19.54
N ALA A 167 0.69 -9.12 18.33
CA ALA A 167 0.11 -9.78 17.16
C ALA A 167 1.12 -9.85 15.98
N SER A 168 1.65 -11.05 15.76
CA SER A 168 2.13 -11.62 14.48
C SER A 168 3.12 -10.82 13.61
N ALA A 169 4.34 -11.36 13.47
CA ALA A 169 5.35 -10.92 12.51
C ALA A 169 4.76 -10.72 11.10
N VAL A 170 4.97 -9.52 10.56
CA VAL A 170 4.47 -9.05 9.27
C VAL A 170 5.35 -9.62 8.16
N THR A 171 4.91 -10.67 7.46
CA THR A 171 5.65 -11.19 6.30
C THR A 171 5.27 -10.44 5.02
N GLY A 172 6.26 -9.80 4.39
CA GLY A 172 6.28 -9.33 2.99
C GLY A 172 5.32 -8.19 2.63
N GLY A 173 5.87 -7.06 2.17
CA GLY A 173 5.12 -5.94 1.61
C GLY A 173 5.91 -5.31 0.47
N ARG A 174 5.21 -4.69 -0.49
CA ARG A 174 5.84 -4.01 -1.62
C ARG A 174 5.98 -2.53 -1.36
N LEU A 175 7.21 -2.05 -1.26
CA LEU A 175 7.55 -0.71 -0.78
C LEU A 175 8.10 0.12 -1.94
N LEU A 176 7.70 1.38 -2.02
CA LEU A 176 8.30 2.38 -2.89
C LEU A 176 9.14 3.33 -2.03
N VAL A 177 10.38 3.60 -2.46
CA VAL A 177 11.29 4.54 -1.80
C VAL A 177 11.62 5.67 -2.78
N ALA A 178 11.25 6.89 -2.45
CA ALA A 178 11.60 8.10 -3.19
C ALA A 178 12.61 8.92 -2.39
N GLU A 179 13.87 8.88 -2.81
CA GLU A 179 15.02 9.52 -2.17
C GLU A 179 15.99 9.95 -3.26
N ASP A 180 16.37 11.22 -3.31
CA ASP A 180 17.27 11.74 -4.35
C ASP A 180 18.73 11.30 -4.12
N ASN A 181 19.14 11.26 -2.85
CA ASN A 181 20.46 10.84 -2.44
C ASN A 181 20.68 9.33 -2.65
N GLU A 182 21.59 8.99 -3.57
CA GLU A 182 21.91 7.59 -3.89
C GLU A 182 22.36 6.76 -2.70
N ILE A 183 23.11 7.36 -1.77
CA ILE A 183 23.63 6.64 -0.61
C ILE A 183 22.50 6.35 0.39
N ASN A 184 21.71 7.35 0.74
CA ASN A 184 20.56 7.14 1.64
C ASN A 184 19.58 6.12 1.05
N ARG A 185 19.38 6.17 -0.27
CA ARG A 185 18.50 5.25 -1.01
C ARG A 185 19.01 3.82 -0.94
N ASP A 186 20.30 3.58 -1.19
CA ASP A 186 20.92 2.24 -1.11
C ASP A 186 20.88 1.67 0.32
N VAL A 187 21.22 2.48 1.33
CA VAL A 187 21.17 2.05 2.74
C VAL A 187 19.74 1.67 3.14
N LEU A 188 18.76 2.51 2.81
CA LEU A 188 17.36 2.24 3.13
C LEU A 188 16.83 1.01 2.37
N GLU A 189 17.14 0.87 1.09
CA GLU A 189 16.78 -0.29 0.26
C GLU A 189 17.29 -1.60 0.86
N ARG A 190 18.58 -1.64 1.24
CA ARG A 190 19.19 -2.82 1.87
C ARG A 190 18.52 -3.17 3.19
N ARG A 191 18.25 -2.17 4.06
CA ARG A 191 17.56 -2.39 5.33
C ARG A 191 16.15 -2.97 5.12
N LEU A 192 15.37 -2.39 4.22
CA LEU A 192 14.01 -2.84 3.94
C LEU A 192 13.99 -4.25 3.30
N ARG A 193 14.96 -4.58 2.45
CA ARG A 193 15.12 -5.94 1.89
C ARG A 193 15.54 -6.97 2.94
N ARG A 194 16.44 -6.61 3.87
CA ARG A 194 16.83 -7.47 5.01
C ARG A 194 15.61 -7.83 5.89
N LEU A 195 14.64 -6.92 6.00
CA LEU A 195 13.35 -7.15 6.68
C LEU A 195 12.35 -8.00 5.88
N GLY A 196 12.69 -8.43 4.65
CA GLY A 196 11.88 -9.35 3.84
C GLY A 196 10.84 -8.68 2.94
N HIS A 197 11.04 -7.40 2.60
CA HIS A 197 10.14 -6.64 1.73
C HIS A 197 10.64 -6.57 0.28
N ASP A 198 9.71 -6.45 -0.67
CA ASP A 198 10.01 -6.11 -2.06
C ASP A 198 10.13 -4.59 -2.16
N VAL A 199 11.24 -4.07 -2.68
CA VAL A 199 11.56 -2.64 -2.63
C VAL A 199 11.89 -2.13 -4.02
N VAL A 200 11.15 -1.10 -4.44
CA VAL A 200 11.42 -0.32 -5.65
C VAL A 200 11.89 1.07 -5.23
N CYS A 201 13.00 1.51 -5.82
CA CYS A 201 13.64 2.78 -5.49
C CYS A 201 13.58 3.74 -6.69
N VAL A 202 13.33 5.02 -6.42
CA VAL A 202 13.30 6.11 -7.39
C VAL A 202 14.05 7.33 -6.86
N ALA A 203 14.57 8.16 -7.76
CA ALA A 203 15.41 9.30 -7.40
C ALA A 203 14.65 10.64 -7.37
N SER A 204 13.38 10.66 -7.75
CA SER A 204 12.59 11.89 -7.79
C SER A 204 11.11 11.68 -7.47
N GLY A 205 10.45 12.75 -7.02
CA GLY A 205 9.01 12.76 -6.80
C GLY A 205 8.19 12.43 -8.05
N GLN A 206 8.65 12.84 -9.24
CA GLN A 206 7.96 12.54 -10.49
C GLN A 206 8.03 11.06 -10.86
N GLU A 207 9.19 10.44 -10.66
CA GLU A 207 9.35 8.99 -10.85
C GLU A 207 8.49 8.20 -9.87
N ALA A 208 8.35 8.69 -8.63
CA ALA A 208 7.48 8.07 -7.64
C ALA A 208 6.03 8.03 -8.11
N LEU A 209 5.49 9.15 -8.59
CA LEU A 209 4.13 9.22 -9.14
C LEU A 209 3.96 8.31 -10.36
N ASN A 210 4.96 8.26 -11.25
CA ASN A 210 4.92 7.39 -12.42
C ASN A 210 4.90 5.90 -12.05
N GLN A 211 5.65 5.50 -11.02
CA GLN A 211 5.64 4.12 -10.52
C GLN A 211 4.30 3.75 -9.88
N LEU A 212 3.74 4.65 -9.07
CA LEU A 212 2.44 4.45 -8.43
C LEU A 212 1.29 4.31 -9.45
N ALA A 213 1.41 4.95 -10.62
CA ALA A 213 0.45 4.78 -11.71
C ALA A 213 0.57 3.44 -12.45
N GLN A 214 1.75 2.82 -12.44
CA GLN A 214 2.00 1.57 -13.17
C GLN A 214 1.65 0.33 -12.36
N GLN A 215 1.82 0.38 -11.04
CA GLN A 215 1.68 -0.80 -10.19
C GLN A 215 1.32 -0.42 -8.74
N PRO A 216 0.61 -1.30 -8.01
CA PRO A 216 0.24 -1.05 -6.63
C PRO A 216 1.42 -1.24 -5.68
N PHE A 217 1.42 -0.45 -4.61
CA PHE A 217 2.39 -0.52 -3.51
C PHE A 217 1.67 -0.53 -2.16
N ASP A 218 2.34 -1.08 -1.15
CA ASP A 218 1.87 -1.19 0.22
C ASP A 218 2.28 -0.02 1.11
N LEU A 219 3.39 0.63 0.80
CA LEU A 219 3.87 1.80 1.54
C LEU A 219 4.80 2.61 0.66
N LEU A 220 4.69 3.94 0.77
CA LEU A 220 5.64 4.87 0.19
C LEU A 220 6.50 5.48 1.30
N PHE A 221 7.82 5.32 1.18
CA PHE A 221 8.81 6.13 1.85
C PHE A 221 9.14 7.34 0.97
N LEU A 222 8.93 8.56 1.49
CA LEU A 222 9.04 9.78 0.69
C LEU A 222 9.96 10.78 1.37
N ASP A 223 11.10 11.08 0.75
CA ASP A 223 11.94 12.18 1.21
C ASP A 223 11.22 13.52 1.06
N VAL A 224 11.35 14.37 2.07
CA VAL A 224 10.80 15.73 2.06
C VAL A 224 11.54 16.60 1.04
N MET A 225 12.87 16.48 0.99
CA MET A 225 13.73 17.36 0.20
C MET A 225 14.18 16.63 -1.07
N MET A 226 13.54 16.91 -2.20
CA MET A 226 13.95 16.38 -3.51
C MET A 226 13.98 17.51 -4.55
N PRO A 227 14.89 17.45 -5.54
CA PRO A 227 14.93 18.42 -6.63
C PRO A 227 13.68 18.31 -7.52
N GLY A 228 13.17 19.47 -7.94
CA GLY A 228 11.96 19.54 -8.74
C GLY A 228 10.70 19.44 -7.87
N LEU A 229 10.06 18.26 -7.85
CA LEU A 229 8.87 18.02 -7.03
C LEU A 229 9.27 17.63 -5.62
N THR A 230 8.91 18.48 -4.66
CA THR A 230 9.15 18.23 -3.24
C THR A 230 8.26 17.11 -2.69
N GLY A 231 8.69 16.46 -1.60
CA GLY A 231 7.89 15.41 -0.96
C GLY A 231 6.51 15.90 -0.50
N PHE A 232 6.40 17.17 -0.09
CA PHE A 232 5.10 17.76 0.26
C PHE A 232 4.13 17.85 -0.93
N GLU A 233 4.64 18.25 -2.10
CA GLU A 233 3.82 18.36 -3.32
C GLU A 233 3.39 16.98 -3.81
N VAL A 234 4.30 16.00 -3.76
CA VAL A 234 3.97 14.60 -4.07
C VAL A 234 2.89 14.09 -3.13
N LEU A 235 3.03 14.27 -1.82
CA LEU A 235 2.03 13.87 -0.84
C LEU A 235 0.66 14.52 -1.12
N GLN A 236 0.63 15.82 -1.43
CA GLN A 236 -0.61 16.51 -1.73
C GLN A 236 -1.28 15.95 -2.99
N GLN A 237 -0.52 15.63 -4.03
CA GLN A 237 -1.05 14.99 -5.24
C GLN A 237 -1.59 13.58 -4.96
N LEU A 238 -0.89 12.79 -4.15
CA LEU A 238 -1.33 11.44 -3.75
C LEU A 238 -2.65 11.48 -2.99
N LYS A 239 -2.81 12.44 -2.08
CA LYS A 239 -4.02 12.56 -1.26
C LYS A 239 -5.19 13.20 -2.00
N ALA A 240 -4.92 13.88 -3.12
CA ALA A 240 -5.95 14.38 -4.03
C ALA A 240 -6.49 13.30 -4.98
N ASP A 241 -5.72 12.26 -5.28
CA ASP A 241 -6.13 11.14 -6.14
C ASP A 241 -6.91 10.08 -5.32
N PRO A 242 -8.21 9.82 -5.62
CA PRO A 242 -9.01 8.84 -4.89
C PRO A 242 -8.43 7.42 -4.91
N THR A 243 -7.62 7.08 -5.91
CA THR A 243 -7.02 5.74 -6.04
C THR A 243 -5.76 5.58 -5.20
N LEU A 244 -5.05 6.69 -4.91
CA LEU A 244 -3.80 6.69 -4.16
C LEU A 244 -3.94 7.29 -2.75
N ALA A 245 -5.08 7.93 -2.43
CA ALA A 245 -5.31 8.59 -1.16
C ALA A 245 -5.16 7.66 0.06
N GLU A 246 -5.53 6.39 -0.10
CA GLU A 246 -5.45 5.36 0.95
C GLU A 246 -4.05 4.72 1.05
N LEU A 247 -3.11 5.01 0.12
CA LEU A 247 -1.73 4.56 0.24
C LEU A 247 -1.09 5.21 1.48
N PRO A 248 -0.54 4.43 2.43
CA PRO A 248 0.20 5.01 3.52
C PRO A 248 1.49 5.63 3.00
N VAL A 249 1.82 6.81 3.52
CA VAL A 249 3.03 7.55 3.17
C VAL A 249 3.79 7.84 4.45
N LEU A 250 5.01 7.31 4.55
CA LEU A 250 5.94 7.58 5.63
C LEU A 250 6.96 8.60 5.13
N MET A 251 6.88 9.81 5.67
CA MET A 251 7.75 10.91 5.27
C MET A 251 9.12 10.73 5.91
N ILE A 252 10.19 10.79 5.13
CA ILE A 252 11.55 10.77 5.65
C ILE A 252 12.10 12.20 5.58
N SER A 253 12.62 12.72 6.68
CA SER A 253 13.16 14.08 6.73
C SER A 253 14.45 14.15 7.51
N ALA A 254 15.37 15.02 7.08
CA ALA A 254 16.49 15.45 7.90
C ALA A 254 16.10 16.58 8.87
N LEU A 255 14.88 17.13 8.77
CA LEU A 255 14.41 18.22 9.62
C LEU A 255 13.86 17.65 10.93
N ASP A 256 14.51 17.97 12.03
CA ASP A 256 14.05 17.69 13.40
C ASP A 256 12.99 18.70 13.88
N ASP A 257 12.32 19.43 12.96
CA ASP A 257 11.30 20.41 13.33
C ASP A 257 9.88 19.80 13.35
N LEU A 258 9.18 20.06 14.46
CA LEU A 258 7.83 19.57 14.71
C LEU A 258 6.81 20.14 13.73
N GLU A 259 7.08 21.32 13.15
CA GLU A 259 6.16 21.97 12.21
C GLU A 259 6.06 21.21 10.89
N SER A 260 7.18 20.72 10.37
CA SER A 260 7.25 19.86 9.19
C SER A 260 6.54 18.54 9.45
N VAL A 261 6.70 17.97 10.65
CA VAL A 261 5.97 16.77 11.07
C VAL A 261 4.46 17.03 11.09
N ILE A 262 4.01 18.10 11.76
CA ILE A 262 2.60 18.47 11.82
C ILE A 262 2.05 18.75 10.42
N ARG A 263 2.83 19.43 9.57
CA ARG A 263 2.46 19.72 8.18
C ARG A 263 2.29 18.43 7.39
N CYS A 264 3.24 17.49 7.48
CA CYS A 264 3.14 16.18 6.84
C CYS A 264 1.86 15.45 7.27
N LEU A 265 1.61 15.38 8.58
CA LEU A 265 0.43 14.69 9.13
C LEU A 265 -0.87 15.38 8.70
N ARG A 266 -0.93 16.71 8.68
CA ARG A 266 -2.10 17.48 8.20
C ARG A 266 -2.36 17.28 6.72
N LEU A 267 -1.30 17.12 5.93
CA LEU A 267 -1.41 16.81 4.50
C LEU A 267 -1.82 15.36 4.23
N GLY A 268 -1.90 14.52 5.26
CA GLY A 268 -2.37 13.13 5.17
C GLY A 268 -1.25 12.09 5.12
N ALA A 269 -0.02 12.45 5.51
CA ALA A 269 1.02 11.45 5.79
C ALA A 269 0.58 10.54 6.93
N THR A 270 0.93 9.26 6.83
CA THR A 270 0.61 8.26 7.85
C THR A 270 1.53 8.41 9.05
N ASP A 271 2.81 8.66 8.80
CA ASP A 271 3.81 8.86 9.84
C ASP A 271 5.03 9.59 9.27
N TYR A 272 6.02 9.85 10.13
CA TYR A 272 7.30 10.42 9.74
C TYR A 272 8.48 9.68 10.38
N LEU A 273 9.65 9.81 9.77
CA LEU A 273 10.91 9.27 10.26
C LEU A 273 12.05 10.29 10.05
N THR A 274 12.85 10.51 11.08
CA THR A 274 14.00 11.42 11.01
C THR A 274 15.25 10.68 10.53
N LYS A 275 16.08 11.38 9.76
CA LYS A 275 17.42 10.92 9.37
C LYS A 275 18.46 11.46 10.38
N PRO A 276 19.44 10.66 10.83
CA PRO A 276 19.60 9.22 10.57
C PRO A 276 18.57 8.38 11.33
N PHE A 277 18.05 7.33 10.70
CA PHE A 277 17.00 6.49 11.29
C PHE A 277 17.60 5.35 12.12
N GLU A 278 17.14 5.22 13.37
CA GLU A 278 17.44 4.06 14.20
C GLU A 278 16.76 2.81 13.60
N PRO A 279 17.47 1.67 13.42
CA PRO A 279 16.90 0.49 12.77
C PRO A 279 15.61 -0.04 13.43
N THR A 280 15.59 -0.03 14.76
CA THR A 280 14.45 -0.45 15.60
C THR A 280 13.22 0.45 15.37
N LEU A 281 13.44 1.76 15.26
CA LEU A 281 12.38 2.74 15.01
C LEU A 281 11.84 2.60 13.58
N LEU A 282 12.71 2.47 12.58
CA LEU A 282 12.33 2.22 11.19
C LEU A 282 11.43 0.98 11.10
N GLN A 283 11.87 -0.15 11.67
CA GLN A 283 11.11 -1.40 11.66
C GLN A 283 9.73 -1.21 12.33
N THR A 284 9.70 -0.61 13.52
CA THR A 284 8.44 -0.42 14.27
C THR A 284 7.42 0.42 13.48
N ARG A 285 7.90 1.50 12.84
CA ARG A 285 7.05 2.42 12.06
C ARG A 285 6.55 1.76 10.77
N LEU A 286 7.43 1.05 10.07
CA LEU A 286 7.10 0.24 8.90
C LEU A 286 6.01 -0.79 9.21
N GLU A 287 6.21 -1.60 10.26
CA GLU A 287 5.26 -2.65 10.66
C GLU A 287 3.89 -2.06 11.02
N THR A 288 3.88 -0.94 11.76
CA THR A 288 2.64 -0.22 12.12
C THR A 288 1.90 0.24 10.86
N CYS A 289 2.59 0.85 9.90
CA CYS A 289 1.99 1.33 8.66
C CYS A 289 1.43 0.17 7.81
N LEU A 290 2.18 -0.93 7.66
CA LEU A 290 1.74 -2.10 6.91
C LEU A 290 0.54 -2.79 7.57
N GLN A 291 0.51 -2.86 8.89
CA GLN A 291 -0.63 -3.41 9.63
C GLN A 291 -1.89 -2.56 9.39
N HIS A 292 -1.77 -1.23 9.49
CA HIS A 292 -2.86 -0.30 9.21
C HIS A 292 -3.39 -0.45 7.79
N LYS A 293 -2.51 -0.49 6.78
CA LYS A 293 -2.92 -0.72 5.39
C LYS A 293 -3.67 -2.03 5.22
N ARG A 294 -3.14 -3.14 5.73
CA ARG A 294 -3.77 -4.45 5.58
C ARG A 294 -5.16 -4.52 6.22
N LEU A 295 -5.35 -3.86 7.36
CA LEU A 295 -6.67 -3.75 7.99
C LEU A 295 -7.63 -2.96 7.11
N ARG A 296 -7.16 -1.84 6.54
CA ARG A 296 -7.96 -1.00 5.66
C ARG A 296 -8.33 -1.69 4.34
N ASP A 297 -7.38 -2.39 3.72
CA ASP A 297 -7.62 -3.17 2.51
C ASP A 297 -8.65 -4.28 2.76
N ARG A 298 -8.57 -4.96 3.91
CA ARG A 298 -9.56 -5.95 4.32
C ARG A 298 -10.94 -5.35 4.55
N GLU A 299 -11.02 -4.16 5.15
CA GLU A 299 -12.29 -3.44 5.35
C GLU A 299 -12.92 -3.08 4.00
N LEU A 300 -12.14 -2.51 3.08
CA LEU A 300 -12.62 -2.15 1.74
C LEU A 300 -13.05 -3.39 0.94
N ASP A 301 -12.30 -4.49 1.01
CA ASP A 301 -12.71 -5.77 0.41
C ASP A 301 -14.02 -6.28 1.03
N TYR A 302 -14.16 -6.21 2.35
CA TYR A 302 -15.39 -6.61 3.03
C TYR A 302 -16.59 -5.77 2.57
N LEU A 303 -16.46 -4.45 2.52
CA LEU A 303 -17.51 -3.54 2.05
C LEU A 303 -17.89 -3.79 0.59
N ARG A 304 -16.91 -4.04 -0.29
CA ARG A 304 -17.17 -4.42 -1.70
C ARG A 304 -17.95 -5.73 -1.77
N ASN A 305 -17.58 -6.72 -0.98
CA ASN A 305 -18.28 -8.01 -0.97
C ASN A 305 -19.70 -7.90 -0.41
N VAL A 306 -19.93 -7.06 0.60
CA VAL A 306 -21.28 -6.75 1.09
C VAL A 306 -22.11 -6.10 -0.03
N ALA A 307 -21.55 -5.11 -0.74
CA ALA A 307 -22.23 -4.44 -1.84
C ALA A 307 -22.65 -5.43 -2.95
N ILE A 308 -21.77 -6.36 -3.32
CA ILE A 308 -22.07 -7.42 -4.29
C ILE A 308 -23.25 -8.28 -3.82
N VAL A 309 -23.30 -8.64 -2.53
CA VAL A 309 -24.40 -9.43 -1.95
C VAL A 309 -25.71 -8.64 -1.91
N THR A 310 -25.68 -7.36 -1.56
CA THR A 310 -26.88 -6.52 -1.57
C THR A 310 -27.41 -6.31 -2.99
N ASP A 311 -26.54 -6.06 -3.96
CA ASP A 311 -26.92 -5.89 -5.36
C ASP A 311 -27.51 -7.19 -5.93
N ALA A 312 -26.95 -8.33 -5.54
CA ALA A 312 -27.50 -9.64 -5.88
C ALA A 312 -28.91 -9.83 -5.30
N ALA A 313 -29.17 -9.42 -4.06
CA ALA A 313 -30.49 -9.50 -3.45
C ALA A 313 -31.51 -8.62 -4.21
N VAL A 314 -31.15 -7.38 -4.56
CA VAL A 314 -31.98 -6.48 -5.38
C VAL A 314 -32.27 -7.09 -6.76
N ALA A 315 -31.26 -7.70 -7.40
CA ALA A 315 -31.45 -8.36 -8.69
C ALA A 315 -32.39 -9.57 -8.62
N VAL A 316 -32.39 -10.33 -7.51
CA VAL A 316 -33.37 -11.40 -7.28
C VAL A 316 -34.78 -10.85 -7.15
N GLU A 317 -34.97 -9.76 -6.40
CA GLU A 317 -36.29 -9.12 -6.25
C GLU A 317 -36.81 -8.56 -7.58
N ALA A 318 -35.92 -8.04 -8.43
CA ALA A 318 -36.26 -7.53 -9.76
C ALA A 318 -36.47 -8.63 -10.82
N GLY A 319 -36.15 -9.88 -10.51
CA GLY A 319 -36.23 -11.00 -11.46
C GLY A 319 -35.13 -11.02 -12.54
N ASP A 320 -34.07 -10.23 -12.38
CA ASP A 320 -32.92 -10.11 -13.30
C ASP A 320 -31.63 -10.66 -12.67
N TYR A 321 -31.76 -11.73 -11.89
CA TYR A 321 -30.63 -12.31 -11.17
C TYR A 321 -29.75 -13.18 -12.06
N ASP A 322 -28.48 -12.83 -12.12
CA ASP A 322 -27.43 -13.64 -12.73
C ASP A 322 -26.75 -14.54 -11.69
N ARG A 323 -26.75 -15.84 -11.97
CA ARG A 323 -26.36 -16.93 -11.06
C ARG A 323 -24.88 -16.94 -10.70
N ASP A 324 -24.06 -16.30 -11.53
CA ASP A 324 -22.60 -16.32 -11.39
C ASP A 324 -22.05 -15.09 -10.65
N ARG A 325 -22.86 -14.04 -10.44
CA ARG A 325 -22.46 -12.82 -9.73
C ARG A 325 -21.96 -13.06 -8.30
N LEU A 326 -22.50 -14.07 -7.62
CA LEU A 326 -22.11 -14.43 -6.24
C LEU A 326 -21.04 -15.53 -6.16
N GLN A 327 -20.50 -16.01 -7.30
CA GLN A 327 -19.54 -17.12 -7.30
C GLN A 327 -18.28 -16.79 -6.47
N THR A 328 -17.69 -15.62 -6.73
CA THR A 328 -16.47 -15.15 -6.04
C THR A 328 -16.67 -14.96 -4.54
N VAL A 329 -17.80 -14.39 -4.13
CA VAL A 329 -18.12 -14.21 -2.70
C VAL A 329 -18.42 -15.56 -2.03
N ALA A 330 -19.05 -16.49 -2.75
CA ALA A 330 -19.40 -17.83 -2.24
C ALA A 330 -18.20 -18.75 -2.00
N GLU A 331 -17.02 -18.44 -2.54
CA GLU A 331 -15.78 -19.18 -2.29
C GLU A 331 -15.14 -18.83 -0.93
N ARG A 332 -15.57 -17.73 -0.30
CA ARG A 332 -15.06 -17.31 1.01
C ARG A 332 -15.48 -18.29 2.13
N SER A 333 -14.62 -18.44 3.13
CA SER A 333 -14.86 -19.30 4.31
C SER A 333 -15.61 -18.61 5.45
N ASP A 334 -15.83 -17.30 5.36
CA ASP A 334 -16.44 -16.46 6.39
C ASP A 334 -17.99 -16.41 6.29
N ALA A 335 -18.62 -15.63 7.18
CA ALA A 335 -20.08 -15.47 7.24
C ALA A 335 -20.67 -14.92 5.93
N LEU A 336 -19.94 -14.05 5.22
CA LEU A 336 -20.35 -13.55 3.90
C LEU A 336 -20.38 -14.67 2.87
N GLY A 337 -19.35 -15.54 2.85
CA GLY A 337 -19.35 -16.70 1.97
C GLY A 337 -20.49 -17.68 2.27
N GLN A 338 -20.82 -17.87 3.56
CA GLN A 338 -21.97 -18.68 3.95
C GLN A 338 -23.29 -18.08 3.47
N LEU A 339 -23.49 -16.77 3.65
CA LEU A 339 -24.67 -16.05 3.17
C LEU A 339 -24.79 -16.14 1.64
N ALA A 340 -23.70 -15.91 0.90
CA ALA A 340 -23.69 -16.01 -0.56
C ALA A 340 -24.09 -17.42 -1.04
N ARG A 341 -23.59 -18.48 -0.38
CA ARG A 341 -23.99 -19.86 -0.69
C ARG A 341 -25.47 -20.12 -0.38
N MET A 342 -25.98 -19.65 0.76
CA MET A 342 -27.39 -19.75 1.11
C MET A 342 -28.29 -19.04 0.11
N PHE A 343 -27.96 -17.79 -0.25
CA PHE A 343 -28.70 -17.02 -1.25
C PHE A 343 -28.74 -17.76 -2.59
N ARG A 344 -27.60 -18.26 -3.09
CA ARG A 344 -27.56 -19.06 -4.32
C ARG A 344 -28.46 -20.31 -4.23
N GLN A 345 -28.50 -20.98 -3.08
CA GLN A 345 -29.36 -22.15 -2.88
C GLN A 345 -30.84 -21.77 -2.85
N MET A 346 -31.22 -20.66 -2.22
CA MET A 346 -32.59 -20.16 -2.21
C MET A 346 -33.04 -19.80 -3.62
N THR A 347 -32.25 -19.03 -4.38
CA THR A 347 -32.63 -18.63 -5.74
C THR A 347 -32.83 -19.83 -6.65
N ARG A 348 -31.96 -20.85 -6.56
CA ARG A 348 -32.15 -22.14 -7.27
C ARG A 348 -33.48 -22.81 -6.93
N SER A 349 -33.84 -22.83 -5.65
CA SER A 349 -35.09 -23.43 -5.18
C SER A 349 -36.32 -22.65 -5.70
N VAL A 350 -36.24 -21.32 -5.73
CA VAL A 350 -37.29 -20.45 -6.27
C VAL A 350 -37.48 -20.69 -7.78
N GLU A 351 -36.39 -20.69 -8.56
CA GLU A 351 -36.43 -20.98 -10.00
C GLU A 351 -37.05 -22.35 -10.29
N GLN A 352 -36.64 -23.39 -9.55
CA GLN A 352 -37.19 -24.74 -9.71
C GLN A 352 -38.69 -24.77 -9.43
N ARG A 353 -39.14 -24.14 -8.33
CA ARG A 353 -40.56 -24.05 -7.98
C ARG A 353 -41.35 -23.31 -9.05
N GLU A 354 -40.83 -22.20 -9.55
CA GLU A 354 -41.49 -21.41 -10.59
C GLU A 354 -41.62 -22.20 -11.90
N THR A 355 -40.57 -22.93 -12.28
CA THR A 355 -40.58 -23.81 -13.46
C THR A 355 -41.62 -24.92 -13.29
N GLN A 356 -41.70 -25.52 -12.11
CA GLN A 356 -42.65 -26.58 -11.80
C GLN A 356 -44.10 -26.09 -11.74
N LEU A 357 -44.33 -24.88 -11.20
CA LEU A 357 -45.63 -24.20 -11.25
C LEU A 357 -46.05 -23.93 -12.69
N LYS A 358 -45.17 -23.37 -13.53
CA LYS A 358 -45.43 -23.13 -14.96
C LYS A 358 -45.80 -24.42 -15.70
N GLN A 359 -45.09 -25.52 -15.43
CA GLN A 359 -45.42 -26.83 -16.01
C GLN A 359 -46.77 -27.36 -15.51
N THR A 360 -47.08 -27.16 -14.24
CA THR A 360 -48.35 -27.61 -13.64
C THR A 360 -49.53 -26.84 -14.22
N ILE A 361 -49.42 -25.51 -14.33
CA ILE A 361 -50.42 -24.65 -14.98
C ILE A 361 -50.64 -25.12 -16.41
N ARG A 362 -49.56 -25.29 -17.19
CA ARG A 362 -49.66 -25.72 -18.60
C ARG A 362 -50.31 -27.10 -18.76
N ARG A 363 -50.07 -28.01 -17.81
CA ARG A 363 -50.76 -29.32 -17.78
C ARG A 363 -52.24 -29.18 -17.45
N LEU A 364 -52.59 -28.34 -16.48
CA LEU A 364 -53.99 -28.09 -16.10
C LEU A 364 -54.77 -27.45 -17.25
N GLU A 365 -54.18 -26.50 -17.97
CA GLU A 365 -54.76 -25.90 -19.19
C GLU A 365 -55.08 -26.97 -20.24
N LEU A 366 -54.11 -27.84 -20.57
CA LEU A 366 -54.33 -28.96 -21.50
C LEU A 366 -55.44 -29.92 -21.05
N GLN A 367 -55.55 -30.17 -19.74
CA GLN A 367 -56.60 -31.02 -19.16
C GLN A 367 -57.98 -30.36 -19.25
N ILE A 368 -58.07 -29.06 -19.00
CA ILE A 368 -59.31 -28.28 -19.13
C ILE A 368 -59.74 -28.24 -20.59
N ASP A 369 -58.82 -27.97 -21.52
CA ASP A 369 -59.12 -27.95 -22.96
C ASP A 369 -59.65 -29.31 -23.43
N THR A 370 -58.98 -30.40 -23.06
CA THR A 370 -59.43 -31.75 -23.43
C THR A 370 -60.75 -32.14 -22.77
N ALA A 371 -61.00 -31.72 -21.53
CA ALA A 371 -62.29 -31.92 -20.86
C ALA A 371 -63.42 -31.12 -21.55
N THR A 372 -63.13 -29.88 -21.95
CA THR A 372 -64.07 -28.99 -22.65
C THR A 372 -64.42 -29.55 -24.03
N VAL A 373 -63.42 -29.99 -24.80
CA VAL A 373 -63.61 -30.67 -26.09
C VAL A 373 -64.40 -31.96 -25.92
N LYS A 374 -64.10 -32.78 -24.90
CA LYS A 374 -64.89 -33.99 -24.60
C LYS A 374 -66.34 -33.66 -24.27
N SER A 375 -66.59 -32.59 -23.51
CA SER A 375 -67.95 -32.14 -23.17
C SER A 375 -68.72 -31.70 -24.41
N GLN A 376 -68.12 -30.89 -25.28
CA GLN A 376 -68.74 -30.44 -26.54
C GLN A 376 -69.01 -31.60 -27.49
N VAL A 377 -68.08 -32.56 -27.62
CA VAL A 377 -68.31 -33.78 -28.42
C VAL A 377 -69.47 -34.58 -27.85
N LYS A 378 -69.53 -34.75 -26.52
CA LYS A 378 -70.63 -35.46 -25.87
C LYS A 378 -71.97 -34.79 -26.15
N GLU A 379 -72.05 -33.47 -26.02
CA GLU A 379 -73.24 -32.68 -26.30
C GLU A 379 -73.71 -32.81 -27.77
N ILE A 380 -72.77 -32.82 -28.72
CA ILE A 380 -73.06 -33.05 -30.14
C ILE A 380 -73.54 -34.48 -30.39
N THR A 381 -72.92 -35.49 -29.77
CA THR A 381 -73.32 -36.90 -29.95
C THR A 381 -74.65 -37.23 -29.27
N GLU A 382 -75.00 -36.53 -28.19
CA GLU A 382 -76.27 -36.71 -27.47
C GLU A 382 -77.42 -35.87 -28.05
N SER A 383 -77.13 -34.95 -28.96
CA SER A 383 -78.14 -34.17 -29.70
C SER A 383 -79.13 -35.06 -30.43
N ASP A 384 -80.42 -34.68 -30.40
CA ASP A 384 -81.50 -35.41 -31.08
C ASP A 384 -81.25 -35.55 -32.59
N TYR A 385 -80.54 -34.58 -33.19
CA TYR A 385 -80.13 -34.62 -34.60
C TYR A 385 -79.15 -35.77 -34.88
N PHE A 386 -78.17 -35.99 -34.00
CA PHE A 386 -77.16 -37.04 -34.17
C PHE A 386 -77.74 -38.43 -33.88
N ARG A 387 -78.64 -38.54 -32.90
CA ARG A 387 -79.41 -39.77 -32.63
C ARG A 387 -80.32 -40.15 -33.80
N ASP A 388 -80.96 -39.18 -34.46
CA ASP A 388 -81.77 -39.45 -35.66
C ASP A 388 -80.91 -39.95 -36.84
N LEU A 389 -79.75 -39.32 -37.05
CA LEU A 389 -78.76 -39.73 -38.07
C LEU A 389 -78.24 -41.16 -37.84
N GLU A 390 -77.96 -41.52 -36.59
CA GLU A 390 -77.54 -42.87 -36.23
C GLU A 390 -78.67 -43.90 -36.42
N SER A 391 -79.91 -43.51 -36.10
CA SER A 391 -81.09 -44.36 -36.30
C SER A 391 -81.32 -44.65 -37.79
N ARG A 392 -81.25 -43.63 -38.66
CA ARG A 392 -81.35 -43.76 -40.12
C ARG A 392 -80.22 -44.61 -40.70
N ALA A 393 -78.99 -44.42 -40.24
CA ALA A 393 -77.85 -45.23 -40.67
C ALA A 393 -77.98 -46.71 -40.28
N ARG A 394 -78.52 -47.01 -39.08
CA ARG A 394 -78.84 -48.38 -38.64
C ARG A 394 -79.98 -48.99 -39.46
N GLN A 395 -80.97 -48.18 -39.86
CA GLN A 395 -82.08 -48.60 -40.72
C GLN A 395 -81.58 -48.99 -42.11
N ILE A 396 -80.73 -48.16 -42.73
CA ILE A 396 -80.12 -48.44 -44.04
C ILE A 396 -79.24 -49.70 -44.00
N ARG A 397 -78.52 -49.95 -42.88
CA ARG A 397 -77.75 -51.19 -42.69
C ARG A 397 -78.63 -52.43 -42.52
N ARG A 398 -79.77 -52.31 -41.83
CA ARG A 398 -80.75 -53.42 -41.70
C ARG A 398 -81.44 -53.73 -43.04
N ASP A 399 -81.79 -52.71 -43.81
CA ASP A 399 -82.40 -52.87 -45.13
C ASP A 399 -81.44 -53.49 -46.15
N ARG A 400 -80.13 -53.23 -46.05
CA ARG A 400 -79.11 -53.94 -46.83
C ARG A 400 -78.96 -55.42 -46.43
N SER A 401 -79.18 -55.76 -45.16
CA SER A 401 -79.10 -57.15 -44.69
C SER A 401 -80.32 -57.97 -45.14
N TYR A 402 -81.51 -57.36 -45.19
CA TYR A 402 -82.75 -58.02 -45.64
C TYR A 402 -82.80 -58.30 -47.15
N ARG A 403 -82.06 -57.55 -47.99
CA ARG A 403 -81.94 -57.82 -49.43
C ARG A 403 -81.00 -58.97 -49.81
N SER A 404 -80.42 -59.68 -48.84
CA SER A 404 -79.42 -60.74 -49.07
C SER A 404 -79.84 -62.16 -48.64
N SER A 405 -81.12 -62.40 -48.32
CA SER A 405 -81.65 -63.77 -48.12
C SER A 405 -82.27 -64.32 -49.42
N PRO A 406 -81.86 -65.50 -49.92
CA PRO A 406 -82.37 -66.06 -51.18
C PRO A 406 -83.75 -66.73 -50.99
N PRO A 407 -84.60 -66.82 -52.03
CA PRO A 407 -85.90 -67.46 -51.94
C PRO A 407 -85.80 -68.99 -52.04
N ASP A 408 -86.57 -69.67 -51.19
CA ASP A 408 -86.88 -71.10 -51.24
C ASP A 408 -87.31 -71.55 -52.64
N ARG A 409 -86.72 -72.66 -53.12
CA ARG A 409 -87.23 -73.44 -54.25
C ARG A 409 -87.72 -74.79 -53.75
N HIS A 410 -89.04 -74.97 -53.76
CA HIS A 410 -89.69 -76.27 -53.87
C HIS A 410 -89.59 -76.76 -55.33
N ALA A 411 -88.98 -77.93 -55.52
CA ALA A 411 -89.35 -78.98 -56.48
C ALA A 411 -88.61 -80.26 -56.10
#